data_AF-A0A9E2DGY9-F1
#
_entry.id   AF-A0A9E2DGY9-F1
#
_cell.length_a   1.000
_cell.length_b   1.000
_cell.length_c   1.000
_cell.angle_alpha   90.00
_cell.angle_beta   90.00
_cell.angle_gamma   90.00
#
_symmetry.space_group_name_H-M   'P 1'
#
loop_
_entity.id
_entity.type
_entity.pdbx_description
1 polymer ?
#
loop_
_entity_poly.entity_id
_entity_poly.type
_entity_poly.pdbx_seq_one_letter_code
_entity_poly.pdbx_strand_id
1 'polypeptide(L)' 'MYAAERLSCLEKDERLIYRLSKPKYDGQTVLRLTPMEFLDRMAVLIPPPPVESEKAVVALQEQTTSVATEEQASGCLY' A
#
# COMPACT_ATOMS: atom_id res chain seq x y z
N MET A 1 14.69 -14.64 -8.71
CA MET A 1 13.60 -14.78 -7.72
C MET A 1 13.27 -13.40 -7.18
N TYR A 2 12.07 -12.90 -7.47
CA TYR A 2 11.63 -11.60 -6.99
C TYR A 2 11.14 -11.67 -5.53
N ALA A 3 11.15 -10.54 -4.82
CA ALA A 3 10.71 -10.52 -3.42
C ALA A 3 9.23 -10.90 -3.24
N ALA A 4 8.38 -10.58 -4.23
CA ALA A 4 6.95 -10.89 -4.23
C ALA A 4 6.66 -12.40 -4.21
N GLU A 5 7.51 -13.22 -4.83
CA GLU A 5 7.34 -14.69 -4.85
C GLU A 5 7.46 -15.34 -3.46
N ARG A 6 7.97 -14.60 -2.47
CA ARG A 6 8.12 -15.07 -1.08
C ARG A 6 6.93 -14.70 -0.19
N LEU A 7 5.94 -14.01 -0.75
CA LEU A 7 4.76 -13.52 -0.06
C LEU A 7 3.55 -14.41 -0.36
N SER A 8 2.79 -14.79 0.67
CA SER A 8 1.54 -15.53 0.52
C SER A 8 0.49 -15.03 1.52
N CYS A 9 -0.75 -14.91 1.07
CA CYS A 9 -1.89 -14.54 1.92
C CYS A 9 -2.58 -15.81 2.44
N LEU A 10 -2.99 -15.79 3.71
CA LEU A 10 -3.82 -16.82 4.31
C LEU A 10 -5.27 -16.29 4.36
N GLU A 11 -6.12 -16.78 3.47
CA GLU A 11 -7.50 -16.26 3.28
C GLU A 11 -8.35 -16.32 4.56
N LYS A 12 -8.09 -17.30 5.44
CA LYS A 12 -8.94 -17.56 6.61
C LYS A 12 -8.69 -16.64 7.80
N ASP A 13 -7.45 -16.20 7.99
CA ASP A 13 -7.04 -15.39 9.14
C ASP A 13 -6.60 -13.97 8.73
N GLU A 14 -6.77 -13.62 7.45
CA GLU A 14 -6.25 -12.40 6.84
C GLU A 14 -4.76 -12.17 7.14
N ARG A 15 -4.00 -13.25 7.39
CA ARG A 15 -2.58 -13.15 7.74
C ARG A 15 -1.73 -13.20 6.49
N LEU A 16 -0.73 -12.33 6.45
CA LEU A 16 0.32 -12.30 5.47
C LEU A 16 1.50 -13.15 5.96
N ILE A 17 2.00 -14.03 5.11
CA ILE A 17 3.17 -14.85 5.37
C ILE A 17 4.28 -14.44 4.41
N TYR A 18 5.42 -14.05 4.97
CA TYR A 18 6.61 -13.73 4.20
C TYR A 18 7.75 -14.69 4.54
N ARG A 19 8.31 -15.36 3.53
CA ARG A 19 9.45 -16.26 3.68
C ARG A 19 10.76 -15.46 3.58
N LEU A 20 11.52 -15.44 4.67
CA LEU A 20 12.82 -14.80 4.74
C LEU A 20 13.84 -15.62 3.95
N SER A 21 14.73 -14.94 3.22
CA SER A 21 15.84 -15.61 2.52
C SER A 21 16.94 -16.08 3.48
N LYS A 22 17.01 -15.48 4.67
CA LYS A 22 17.95 -15.85 5.74
C LYS A 22 17.14 -16.05 7.03
N PRO A 23 17.51 -17.04 7.87
CA PRO A 23 16.90 -17.17 9.18
C PRO A 23 17.21 -15.94 10.03
N LYS A 24 16.27 -15.59 10.91
CA LYS A 24 16.51 -14.66 12.01
C LYS A 24 17.46 -15.30 13.04
N TYR A 25 17.89 -14.50 14.02
CA TYR A 25 18.75 -14.97 15.12
C TYR A 25 18.13 -16.11 15.94
N ASP A 26 16.80 -16.18 15.99
CA ASP A 26 16.01 -17.25 16.59
C ASP A 26 15.83 -18.49 15.68
N GLY A 27 16.44 -18.49 14.49
CA GLY A 27 16.28 -19.54 13.48
C GLY A 27 14.99 -19.43 12.65
N GLN A 28 14.10 -18.46 12.94
CA GLN A 28 12.83 -18.33 12.24
C GLN A 28 13.04 -17.83 10.80
N THR A 29 12.47 -18.55 9.85
CA THR A 29 12.54 -18.23 8.41
C THR A 29 11.22 -17.69 7.85
N VAL A 30 10.17 -17.63 8.68
CA VAL A 30 8.83 -17.23 8.26
C VAL A 30 8.35 -16.09 9.15
N LEU A 31 7.94 -14.99 8.53
CA LEU A 31 7.33 -13.85 9.20
C LEU A 31 5.83 -13.88 8.96
N ARG A 32 5.04 -13.87 10.03
CA ARG A 32 3.58 -13.77 9.99
C ARG A 32 3.20 -12.37 10.42
N LEU A 33 2.46 -11.66 9.59
CA LEU A 33 2.01 -10.28 9.82
C LEU A 33 0.53 -10.15 9.47
N THR A 34 -0.12 -9.14 10.00
CA THR A 34 -1.35 -8.59 9.39
C THR A 34 -0.98 -7.74 8.16
N PRO A 35 -1.93 -7.46 7.25
CA PRO A 35 -1.70 -6.57 6.11
C PRO A 35 -1.25 -5.17 6.56
N MET A 36 -1.84 -4.64 7.64
CA MET A 36 -1.47 -3.32 8.16
C MET A 36 -0.04 -3.32 8.72
N GLU A 37 0.34 -4.31 9.54
CA GLU A 37 1.72 -4.41 10.05
C GLU A 37 2.76 -4.56 8.94
N PHE A 38 2.38 -5.18 7.81
CA PHE A 38 3.25 -5.27 6.65
C PHE A 38 3.42 -3.91 5.96
N LEU A 39 2.32 -3.18 5.74
CA LEU A 39 2.35 -1.85 5.14
C LEU A 39 3.18 -0.87 5.98
N ASP A 40 2.99 -0.87 7.29
CA ASP A 40 3.76 -0.02 8.22
C ASP A 40 5.27 -0.27 8.09
N ARG A 41 5.68 -1.54 7.98
CA ARG A 41 7.10 -1.90 7.79
C ARG A 41 7.62 -1.51 6.42
N MET A 42 6.79 -1.61 5.38
CA MET A 42 7.16 -1.18 4.03
C MET A 42 7.30 0.33 3.94
N ALA A 43 6.45 1.10 4.63
CA ALA A 43 6.47 2.56 4.63
C ALA A 43 7.82 3.11 5.14
N VAL A 44 8.43 2.47 6.14
CA VAL A 44 9.75 2.87 6.66
C VAL A 44 10.87 2.70 5.64
N LEU A 45 10.72 1.78 4.68
CA LEU A 45 11.72 1.55 3.63
C LEU A 45 11.63 2.54 2.48
N ILE A 46 10.52 3.26 2.37
CA ILE A 46 10.32 4.28 1.34
C ILE A 46 10.94 5.57 1.90
N PRO A 47 12.06 6.06 1.35
CA PRO A 47 12.64 7.30 1.83
C PRO A 47 11.63 8.45 1.61
N PRO A 48 11.61 9.45 2.51
CA PRO A 48 10.82 10.65 2.26
C PRO A 48 11.26 11.26 0.92
N PRO A 49 10.31 11.87 0.17
CA PRO A 49 10.64 12.51 -1.09
C PRO A 49 11.75 13.54 -0.86
N PRO A 50 12.76 13.63 -1.75
CA PRO A 50 13.82 14.62 -1.62
C PRO A 50 13.22 16.03 -1.58
N VAL A 51 13.76 16.94 -0.78
CA VAL A 51 13.24 18.31 -0.58
C VAL A 51 13.06 19.12 -1.89
N GLU A 52 13.79 18.77 -2.95
CA GLU A 52 13.59 19.34 -4.29
C GLU A 52 12.23 19.00 -4.91
N SER A 53 11.63 17.89 -4.49
CA SER A 53 10.32 17.42 -4.91
C SER A 53 9.16 17.88 -4.02
N GLU A 54 9.43 18.61 -2.92
CA GLU A 54 8.37 19.19 -2.08
C GLU A 54 7.52 20.19 -2.89
N LYS A 55 8.13 20.90 -3.84
CA LYS A 55 7.40 21.73 -4.82
C LYS A 55 6.55 20.92 -5.81
N ALA A 56 6.91 19.66 -6.07
CA ALA A 56 6.20 18.81 -7.03
C ALA A 56 4.98 18.11 -6.40
N VAL A 57 5.04 17.76 -5.10
CA VAL A 57 3.91 17.12 -4.40
C VAL A 57 2.73 18.09 -4.23
N VAL A 58 3.00 19.36 -3.91
CA VAL A 58 1.96 20.40 -3.83
C VAL A 58 1.25 20.60 -5.18
N ALA A 59 1.97 20.44 -6.30
CA ALA A 59 1.41 20.62 -7.65
C ALA A 59 0.48 19.48 -8.12
N LEU A 60 0.58 18.27 -7.55
CA LEU A 60 -0.32 17.15 -7.88
C LEU A 60 -1.59 17.12 -7.02
N GLN A 61 -1.60 17.84 -5.89
CA GLN A 61 -2.72 17.85 -4.97
C GLN A 61 -3.87 18.76 -5.44
N GLU A 62 -3.60 19.70 -6.35
CA GLU A 62 -4.63 20.58 -6.94
C GLU A 62 -5.50 19.89 -8.00
N GLN A 63 -5.13 18.70 -8.50
CA GLN A 63 -5.85 18.03 -9.59
C GLN A 63 -6.89 16.98 -9.14
N THR A 64 -6.97 16.65 -7.85
CA THR A 64 -7.92 15.63 -7.36
C THR A 64 -9.13 16.20 -6.61
N THR A 65 -9.28 17.52 -6.53
CA THR A 65 -10.43 18.17 -5.88
C THR A 65 -11.41 18.81 -6.87
N SER A 66 -11.67 18.19 -8.01
CA SER A 66 -12.71 18.66 -8.94
C SER A 66 -13.38 17.52 -9.71
N VAL A 67 -13.95 16.52 -9.02
CA VAL A 67 -15.11 15.78 -9.58
C VAL A 67 -16.07 15.45 -8.45
N ALA A 68 -16.71 16.47 -7.89
CA ALA A 68 -17.86 16.30 -7.00
C ALA A 68 -18.79 17.51 -7.18
N THR A 69 -19.49 17.58 -8.31
CA THR A 69 -20.84 18.14 -8.48
C THR A 69 -21.20 18.04 -9.96
N GLU A 70 -22.08 17.10 -10.29
CA GLU A 70 -23.12 17.28 -11.31
C GLU A 70 -24.15 16.16 -11.13
N GLU A 71 -24.80 16.22 -9.96
CA GLU A 71 -26.18 15.79 -9.82
C GLU A 71 -27.02 16.94 -10.42
N GLN A 72 -27.60 16.74 -11.60
CA GLN A 72 -28.92 17.28 -11.92
C GLN A 72 -29.52 16.73 -13.23
N ALA A 73 -30.59 15.98 -13.04
CA ALA A 73 -31.85 16.05 -13.79
C ALA A 73 -31.82 15.85 -15.32
N SER A 74 -32.08 14.62 -15.74
CA SER A 74 -32.96 14.33 -16.87
C SER A 74 -33.42 12.88 -16.72
N GLY A 75 -34.60 12.58 -16.20
CA GLY A 75 -35.85 13.01 -16.80
C GLY A 75 -36.26 12.03 -17.90
N CYS A 76 -36.60 10.80 -17.53
CA CYS A 76 -37.39 9.90 -18.38
C CYS A 76 -38.25 9.00 -17.48
N LEU A 77 -39.40 9.53 -17.07
CA LEU A 77 -40.61 8.74 -16.92
C LEU A 77 -41.14 8.47 -18.33
N TYR A 78 -41.31 7.20 -18.69
CA TYR A 78 -42.52 6.55 -19.23
C TYR A 78 -42.15 5.13 -19.68
#